data_AF-A0A7S2YMM9-F1
#
_entry.id   AF-A0A7S2YMM9-F1
#
_cell.length_a   1.000
_cell.length_b   1.000
_cell.length_c   1.000
_cell.angle_alpha   90.00
_cell.angle_beta   90.00
_cell.angle_gamma   90.00
#
_symmetry.space_group_name_H-M   'P 1'
#
loop_
_entity.id
_entity.type
_entity.pdbx_description
1 polymer ?
#
loop_
_entity_poly.entity_id
_entity_poly.type
_entity_poly.pdbx_seq_one_letter_code
_entity_poly.pdbx_strand_id
1 'polypeptide(L)'
;CTKLSASGLVYRHYGKEVLKQYYPALSDELLEVAYLKIYDKLMKALDAIDTGVEQVPDGVEALYRDSTGLSSRVGRLNPRWNEQHEEGNTPDPDARFAEAVKLCEQDFCAVMVGTVESDLPARAFVEDALVKRLETDPSGQIIKFESGGMPWKQHLYELEKIHQLQDDTDKPLIKFVLYTDQSGMWRVQAVTVEGKAFENRLGLPEAWRGVRDQDLAGLCKISTARFVHAAGFIGGADQYEDALEMARVALQQQE
;
A
#
# COMPACT_ATOMS: atom_id res chain seq x y z
N CYS A 1 8.92 -21.14 3.82
CA CYS A 1 9.21 -20.49 5.13
C CYS A 1 10.64 -19.99 5.05
N THR A 2 10.88 -18.68 5.07
CA THR A 2 12.24 -18.11 5.04
C THR A 2 12.95 -18.44 6.35
N LYS A 3 14.21 -18.88 6.28
CA LYS A 3 15.02 -19.10 7.48
C LYS A 3 15.30 -17.74 8.12
N LEU A 4 15.21 -17.66 9.46
CA LEU A 4 15.49 -16.40 10.16
C LEU A 4 17.00 -16.12 10.19
N SER A 5 17.37 -14.88 9.89
CA SER A 5 18.70 -14.32 10.13
C SER A 5 18.91 -14.01 11.61
N ALA A 6 20.09 -13.51 11.97
CA ALA A 6 20.31 -12.93 13.30
C ALA A 6 19.28 -11.83 13.64
N SER A 7 18.98 -10.96 12.68
CA SER A 7 18.00 -9.87 12.87
C SER A 7 16.56 -10.40 13.04
N GLY A 8 16.18 -11.39 12.24
CA GLY A 8 14.88 -12.07 12.35
C GLY A 8 14.71 -12.82 13.67
N LEU A 9 15.78 -13.43 14.20
CA LEU A 9 15.76 -14.09 15.52
C LEU A 9 15.58 -13.09 16.66
N VAL A 10 16.28 -11.95 16.62
CA VAL A 10 16.10 -10.85 17.59
C VAL A 10 14.66 -10.34 17.52
N TYR A 11 14.15 -10.06 16.32
CA TYR A 11 12.77 -9.62 16.17
C TYR A 11 11.76 -10.66 16.65
N ARG A 12 12.00 -11.95 16.38
CA ARG A 12 11.14 -13.04 16.85
C ARG A 12 10.99 -13.07 18.36
N HIS A 13 12.07 -12.80 19.09
CA HIS A 13 12.07 -12.85 20.54
C HIS A 13 11.60 -11.55 21.18
N TYR A 14 12.11 -10.40 20.70
CA TYR A 14 11.93 -9.09 21.34
C TYR A 14 10.98 -8.16 20.59
N GLY A 15 10.54 -8.50 19.37
CA GLY A 15 9.77 -7.59 18.51
C GLY A 15 8.48 -7.10 19.16
N LYS A 16 7.72 -7.99 19.81
CA LYS A 16 6.50 -7.60 20.54
C LYS A 16 6.80 -6.73 21.76
N GLU A 17 7.89 -7.01 22.48
CA GLU A 17 8.30 -6.22 23.64
C GLU A 17 8.66 -4.80 23.21
N VAL A 18 9.44 -4.65 22.13
CA VAL A 18 9.76 -3.35 21.52
C VAL A 18 8.48 -2.61 21.13
N LEU A 19 7.56 -3.26 20.40
CA LEU A 19 6.29 -2.64 20.01
C LEU A 19 5.48 -2.17 21.22
N LYS A 20 5.43 -2.96 22.30
CA LYS A 20 4.71 -2.60 23.53
C LYS A 20 5.38 -1.45 24.28
N GLN A 21 6.71 -1.29 24.19
CA GLN A 21 7.40 -0.14 24.78
C GLN A 21 7.01 1.18 24.08
N TYR A 22 6.90 1.18 22.75
CA TYR A 22 6.47 2.37 22.00
C TYR A 22 4.94 2.60 22.08
N TYR A 23 4.15 1.52 22.07
CA TYR A 23 2.69 1.57 22.05
C TYR A 23 2.10 0.72 23.19
N PRO A 24 2.19 1.16 24.46
CA PRO A 24 1.75 0.39 25.62
C PRO A 24 0.23 0.13 25.64
N ALA A 25 -0.55 0.99 24.98
CA ALA A 25 -2.00 0.88 24.88
C ALA A 25 -2.49 -0.10 23.80
N LEU A 26 -1.60 -0.65 22.97
CA LEU A 26 -1.97 -1.58 21.91
C LEU A 26 -2.53 -2.87 22.54
N SER A 27 -3.71 -3.32 22.13
CA SER A 27 -4.28 -4.59 22.60
C SER A 27 -3.41 -5.77 22.14
N ASP A 28 -3.49 -6.91 22.82
CA ASP A 28 -2.68 -8.08 22.46
C ASP A 28 -2.99 -8.60 21.04
N GLU A 29 -4.25 -8.47 20.61
CA GLU A 29 -4.66 -8.79 19.24
C GLU A 29 -4.02 -7.84 18.21
N LEU A 30 -4.10 -6.53 18.42
CA LEU A 30 -3.50 -5.55 17.52
C LEU A 30 -1.97 -5.61 17.55
N LEU A 31 -1.38 -5.99 18.68
CA LEU A 31 0.05 -6.25 18.82
C LEU A 31 0.49 -7.42 17.95
N GLU A 32 -0.27 -8.53 17.93
CA GLU A 32 0.01 -9.65 17.04
C GLU A 32 -0.03 -9.23 15.57
N VAL A 33 -1.08 -8.49 15.19
CA VAL A 33 -1.25 -8.01 13.81
C VAL A 33 -0.12 -7.06 13.42
N ALA A 34 0.25 -6.11 14.28
CA ALA A 34 1.38 -5.20 14.05
C ALA A 34 2.69 -5.98 13.87
N TYR A 35 2.94 -6.94 14.76
CA TYR A 35 4.14 -7.78 14.75
C TYR A 35 4.28 -8.56 13.43
N LEU A 36 3.21 -9.21 12.97
CA LEU A 36 3.21 -9.96 11.72
C LEU A 36 3.35 -9.05 10.49
N LYS A 37 2.68 -7.89 10.49
CA LYS A 37 2.76 -6.91 9.39
C LYS A 37 4.16 -6.30 9.27
N ILE A 38 4.82 -5.96 10.37
CA ILE A 38 6.18 -5.41 10.36
C ILE A 38 7.16 -6.49 9.89
N TYR A 39 6.98 -7.75 10.33
CA TYR A 39 7.77 -8.85 9.81
C TYR A 39 7.63 -8.98 8.29
N ASP A 40 6.40 -8.97 7.78
CA ASP A 40 6.12 -9.09 6.36
C ASP A 40 6.70 -7.93 5.53
N LYS A 41 6.52 -6.69 5.99
CA LYS A 41 6.94 -5.47 5.28
C LYS A 41 8.45 -5.21 5.31
N LEU A 42 9.16 -5.69 6.33
CA LEU A 42 10.57 -5.36 6.55
C LEU A 42 11.44 -6.59 6.80
N MET A 43 11.18 -7.32 7.90
CA MET A 43 12.11 -8.34 8.38
C MET A 43 12.27 -9.52 7.42
N LYS A 44 11.18 -9.94 6.75
CA LYS A 44 11.17 -11.08 5.83
C LYS A 44 12.17 -10.90 4.67
N ALA A 45 12.28 -9.69 4.13
CA ALA A 45 13.23 -9.38 3.08
C ALA A 45 14.67 -9.41 3.60
N LEU A 46 14.92 -8.89 4.80
CA LEU A 46 16.23 -8.93 5.45
C LEU A 46 16.68 -10.38 5.72
N ASP A 47 15.77 -11.21 6.24
CA ASP A 47 16.02 -12.63 6.48
C ASP A 47 16.32 -13.40 5.19
N ALA A 48 15.56 -13.12 4.12
CA ALA A 48 15.79 -13.75 2.81
C ALA A 48 17.18 -13.40 2.28
N ILE A 49 17.56 -12.13 2.29
CA ILE A 49 18.87 -11.66 1.79
C ILE A 49 20.02 -12.29 2.60
N ASP A 50 19.96 -12.22 3.94
CA ASP A 50 21.04 -12.71 4.80
C ASP A 50 21.20 -14.23 4.74
N THR A 51 20.11 -14.97 4.50
CA THR A 51 20.13 -16.43 4.38
C THR A 51 20.36 -16.94 2.95
N GLY A 52 20.64 -16.04 2.01
CA GLY A 52 20.99 -16.39 0.63
C GLY A 52 19.81 -16.86 -0.22
N VAL A 53 18.60 -16.40 0.08
CA VAL A 53 17.42 -16.67 -0.74
C VAL A 53 17.39 -15.70 -1.92
N GLU A 54 17.47 -16.25 -3.13
CA GLU A 54 17.37 -15.47 -4.36
C GLU A 54 15.96 -14.89 -4.55
N GLN A 55 15.90 -13.65 -5.04
CA GLN A 55 14.64 -12.95 -5.28
C GLN A 55 13.87 -13.53 -6.48
N VAL A 56 14.60 -14.10 -7.44
CA VAL A 56 14.05 -14.75 -8.64
C VAL A 56 14.33 -16.26 -8.58
N PRO A 57 13.41 -17.11 -9.08
CA PRO A 57 13.66 -18.55 -9.14
C PRO A 57 14.85 -18.91 -10.03
N ASP A 58 15.46 -20.07 -9.75
CA ASP A 58 16.57 -20.60 -10.54
C ASP A 58 16.22 -20.68 -12.04
N GLY A 59 17.15 -20.25 -12.88
CA GLY A 59 17.00 -20.25 -14.34
C GLY A 59 16.17 -19.09 -14.90
N VAL A 60 15.69 -18.18 -14.05
CA VAL A 60 14.99 -16.95 -14.48
C VAL A 60 15.91 -15.75 -14.32
N GLU A 61 16.17 -15.03 -15.41
CA GLU A 61 16.93 -13.79 -15.37
C GLU A 61 16.04 -12.63 -14.89
N ALA A 62 16.53 -11.86 -13.91
CA ALA A 62 15.83 -10.67 -13.45
C ALA A 62 15.90 -9.56 -14.52
N LEU A 63 14.75 -8.97 -14.87
CA LEU A 63 14.68 -7.88 -15.85
C LEU A 63 15.36 -6.58 -15.38
N TYR A 64 15.55 -6.43 -14.07
CA TYR A 64 16.28 -5.35 -13.45
C TYR A 64 16.85 -5.80 -12.11
N ARG A 65 17.89 -5.11 -11.64
CA ARG A 65 18.46 -5.31 -10.30
C ARG A 65 18.06 -4.17 -9.39
N ASP A 66 17.36 -4.49 -8.31
CA ASP A 66 17.07 -3.52 -7.25
C ASP A 66 18.23 -3.46 -6.24
N SER A 67 18.71 -2.24 -5.96
CA SER A 67 19.74 -1.94 -4.95
C SER A 67 19.33 -0.77 -4.05
N THR A 68 18.03 -0.50 -3.99
CA THR A 68 17.45 0.62 -3.24
C THR A 68 17.11 0.26 -1.79
N GLY A 69 16.92 -1.03 -1.48
CA GLY A 69 16.52 -1.51 -0.15
C GLY A 69 17.56 -1.32 0.97
N LEU A 70 17.11 -1.54 2.22
CA LEU A 70 17.89 -1.30 3.45
C LEU A 70 19.26 -2.00 3.46
N SER A 71 19.33 -3.29 3.10
CA SER A 71 20.61 -4.03 3.04
C SER A 71 21.63 -3.35 2.11
N SER A 72 21.19 -2.89 0.93
CA SER A 72 22.06 -2.16 -0.01
C SER A 72 22.44 -0.77 0.53
N ARG A 73 21.52 -0.06 1.20
CA ARG A 73 21.79 1.25 1.83
C ARG A 73 22.82 1.13 2.95
N VAL A 74 22.70 0.13 3.82
CA VAL A 74 23.69 -0.20 4.86
C VAL A 74 25.03 -0.56 4.23
N GLY A 75 25.03 -1.38 3.17
CA GLY A 75 26.26 -1.74 2.45
C GLY A 75 27.04 -0.55 1.90
N ARG A 76 26.36 0.55 1.52
CA ARG A 76 27.01 1.79 1.05
C ARG A 76 27.76 2.56 2.14
N LEU A 77 27.51 2.26 3.41
CA LEU A 77 28.23 2.87 4.54
C LEU A 77 29.57 2.18 4.81
N ASN A 78 29.83 1.01 4.22
CA ASN A 78 31.13 0.35 4.34
C ASN A 78 32.24 1.19 3.68
N PRO A 79 33.47 1.19 4.24
CA PRO A 79 34.64 1.78 3.58
C PRO A 79 34.81 1.22 2.18
N ARG A 80 35.13 2.09 1.21
CA ARG A 80 35.49 1.61 -0.13
C ARG A 80 36.88 0.99 -0.06
N TRP A 81 37.10 -0.09 -0.82
CA TRP A 81 38.39 -0.79 -0.84
C TRP A 81 39.58 0.10 -1.24
N ASN A 82 39.31 1.19 -1.98
CA ASN A 82 40.28 2.15 -2.48
C ASN A 82 40.12 3.56 -1.87
N GLU A 83 39.42 3.67 -0.74
CA GLU A 83 39.24 4.95 -0.07
C GLU A 83 40.56 5.48 0.48
N GLN A 84 41.00 6.63 -0.02
CA GLN A 84 42.16 7.36 0.49
C GLN A 84 41.65 8.59 1.23
N HIS A 85 42.05 8.75 2.49
CA HIS A 85 41.74 9.95 3.26
C HIS A 85 42.76 11.07 2.97
N GLU A 86 42.27 12.31 2.96
CA GLU A 86 43.10 13.47 3.28
C GLU A 86 43.59 13.25 4.73
N GLU A 87 44.90 13.32 4.97
CA GLU A 87 45.59 13.11 6.27
C GLU A 87 45.98 11.67 6.68
N GLY A 88 45.82 10.66 5.82
CA GLY A 88 46.45 9.35 6.05
C GLY A 88 45.89 8.47 7.17
N ASN A 89 44.69 8.79 7.69
CA ASN A 89 43.98 7.94 8.64
C ASN A 89 43.04 6.94 7.95
N THR A 90 42.96 5.72 8.49
CA THR A 90 42.01 4.69 8.04
C THR A 90 40.56 5.16 8.33
N PRO A 91 39.59 4.95 7.43
CA PRO A 91 38.18 5.22 7.73
C PRO A 91 37.76 4.52 9.03
N ASP A 92 37.20 5.26 9.98
CA ASP A 92 36.74 4.72 11.26
C ASP A 92 35.52 3.79 11.04
N PRO A 93 35.68 2.46 11.20
CA PRO A 93 34.58 1.52 10.99
C PRO A 93 33.47 1.70 12.03
N ASP A 94 33.80 2.13 13.26
CA ASP A 94 32.84 2.28 14.35
C ASP A 94 31.94 3.50 14.11
N ALA A 95 32.50 4.60 13.59
CA ALA A 95 31.72 5.76 13.18
C ALA A 95 30.70 5.42 12.07
N ARG A 96 31.13 4.68 11.05
CA ARG A 96 30.24 4.21 9.97
C ARG A 96 29.21 3.20 10.45
N PHE A 97 29.58 2.34 11.39
CA PHE A 97 28.63 1.43 12.04
C PHE A 97 27.54 2.20 12.79
N ALA A 98 27.90 3.26 13.52
CA ALA A 98 26.90 4.12 14.19
C ALA A 98 25.92 4.77 13.20
N GLU A 99 26.41 5.23 12.04
CA GLU A 99 25.54 5.71 10.96
C GLU A 99 24.60 4.62 10.43
N ALA A 100 25.10 3.39 10.26
CA ALA A 100 24.30 2.25 9.83
C ALA A 100 23.22 1.87 10.85
N VAL A 101 23.53 1.91 12.15
CA VAL A 101 22.56 1.69 13.22
C VAL A 101 21.43 2.72 13.15
N LYS A 102 21.76 4.01 13.01
CA LYS A 102 20.77 5.09 12.88
C LYS A 102 19.87 4.90 11.65
N LEU A 103 20.46 4.49 10.53
CA LEU A 103 19.72 4.18 9.30
C LEU A 103 18.71 3.03 9.51
N CYS A 104 19.14 1.94 10.14
CA CYS A 104 18.28 0.80 10.45
C CYS A 104 17.15 1.17 11.44
N GLU A 105 17.47 1.97 12.46
CA GLU A 105 16.50 2.51 13.41
C GLU A 105 15.42 3.33 12.70
N GLN A 106 15.82 4.26 11.83
CA GLN A 106 14.89 5.10 11.08
C GLN A 106 13.93 4.28 10.20
N ASP A 107 14.44 3.29 9.47
CA ASP A 107 13.61 2.42 8.63
C ASP A 107 12.65 1.58 9.48
N PHE A 108 13.14 0.98 10.58
CA PHE A 108 12.28 0.19 11.48
C PHE A 108 11.18 1.04 12.11
N CYS A 109 11.53 2.21 12.66
CA CYS A 109 10.57 3.14 13.26
C CYS A 109 9.54 3.64 12.24
N ALA A 110 9.96 3.95 11.01
CA ALA A 110 9.02 4.37 9.96
C ALA A 110 8.01 3.27 9.61
N VAL A 111 8.45 2.01 9.48
CA VAL A 111 7.55 0.87 9.22
C VAL A 111 6.64 0.60 10.41
N MET A 112 7.16 0.73 11.64
CA MET A 112 6.39 0.57 12.88
C MET A 112 5.30 1.63 12.99
N VAL A 113 5.66 2.92 12.91
CA VAL A 113 4.73 4.05 12.97
C VAL A 113 3.68 3.93 11.87
N GLY A 114 4.10 3.71 10.62
CA GLY A 114 3.17 3.53 9.50
C GLY A 114 2.22 2.33 9.69
N THR A 115 2.67 1.27 10.35
CA THR A 115 1.80 0.11 10.64
C THR A 115 0.82 0.43 11.77
N VAL A 116 1.30 0.94 12.91
CA VAL A 116 0.48 1.11 14.11
C VAL A 116 -0.44 2.33 14.02
N GLU A 117 0.06 3.46 13.51
CA GLU A 117 -0.68 4.74 13.53
C GLU A 117 -1.50 4.98 12.25
N SER A 118 -1.18 4.30 11.14
CA SER A 118 -1.87 4.48 9.87
C SER A 118 -2.58 3.22 9.37
N ASP A 119 -1.88 2.09 9.26
CA ASP A 119 -2.45 0.87 8.68
C ASP A 119 -3.51 0.22 9.59
N LEU A 120 -3.22 0.01 10.88
CA LEU A 120 -4.17 -0.65 11.79
C LEU A 120 -5.50 0.11 11.94
N PRO A 121 -5.51 1.43 12.20
CA PRO A 121 -6.77 2.16 12.40
C PRO A 121 -7.63 2.20 11.14
N ALA A 122 -7.01 2.16 9.94
CA ALA A 122 -7.73 2.22 8.66
C ALA A 122 -8.73 1.07 8.48
N ARG A 123 -8.45 -0.11 9.05
CA ARG A 123 -9.29 -1.30 8.90
C ARG A 123 -10.76 -1.05 9.24
N ALA A 124 -11.01 -0.41 10.39
CA ALA A 124 -12.36 -0.16 10.88
C ALA A 124 -13.16 0.75 9.92
N PHE A 125 -12.50 1.75 9.33
CA PHE A 125 -13.14 2.64 8.36
C PHE A 125 -13.44 1.94 7.03
N VAL A 126 -12.54 1.06 6.57
CA VAL A 126 -12.76 0.26 5.36
C VAL A 126 -13.91 -0.73 5.57
N GLU A 127 -13.97 -1.37 6.74
CA GLU A 127 -15.06 -2.29 7.08
C GLU A 127 -16.40 -1.59 7.19
N ASP A 128 -16.46 -0.44 7.87
CA ASP A 128 -17.68 0.38 7.96
C ASP A 128 -18.21 0.75 6.56
N ALA A 129 -17.33 1.23 5.68
CA ALA A 129 -17.68 1.55 4.30
C ALA A 129 -18.14 0.32 3.49
N LEU A 130 -17.51 -0.84 3.70
CA LEU A 130 -17.89 -2.10 3.05
C LEU A 130 -19.28 -2.57 3.49
N VAL A 131 -19.59 -2.48 4.78
CA VAL A 131 -20.91 -2.85 5.32
C VAL A 131 -22.00 -1.91 4.80
N LYS A 132 -21.70 -0.60 4.70
CA LYS A 132 -22.62 0.43 4.17
C LYS A 132 -22.64 0.57 2.65
N ARG A 133 -22.00 -0.34 1.90
CA ARG A 133 -21.90 -0.26 0.44
C ARG A 133 -23.26 -0.10 -0.27
N LEU A 134 -24.32 -0.74 0.23
CA LEU A 134 -25.67 -0.65 -0.33
C LEU A 134 -26.33 0.72 -0.08
N GLU A 135 -25.89 1.46 0.94
CA GLU A 135 -26.29 2.85 1.16
C GLU A 135 -25.57 3.81 0.20
N THR A 136 -24.34 3.46 -0.20
CA THR A 136 -23.56 4.22 -1.19
C THR A 136 -24.12 4.04 -2.59
N ASP A 137 -24.31 2.78 -3.00
CA ASP A 137 -24.89 2.44 -4.29
C ASP A 137 -25.64 1.10 -4.25
N PRO A 138 -26.86 1.01 -4.83
CA PRO A 138 -27.64 -0.22 -4.83
C PRO A 138 -26.96 -1.43 -5.47
N SER A 139 -25.96 -1.23 -6.35
CA SER A 139 -25.19 -2.33 -6.93
C SER A 139 -24.37 -3.09 -5.88
N GLY A 140 -24.05 -2.46 -4.74
CA GLY A 140 -23.12 -2.99 -3.75
C GLY A 140 -21.68 -3.09 -4.24
N GLN A 141 -21.34 -2.49 -5.40
CA GLN A 141 -20.00 -2.54 -6.01
C GLN A 141 -19.20 -1.26 -5.80
N ILE A 142 -19.77 -0.27 -5.13
CA ILE A 142 -19.15 1.04 -4.87
C ILE A 142 -19.19 1.28 -3.36
N ILE A 143 -18.06 1.71 -2.80
CA ILE A 143 -17.97 2.16 -1.41
C ILE A 143 -17.50 3.61 -1.35
N LYS A 144 -17.92 4.31 -0.30
CA LYS A 144 -17.51 5.68 0.00
C LYS A 144 -16.69 5.68 1.29
N PHE A 145 -15.56 6.37 1.27
CA PHE A 145 -14.84 6.75 2.47
C PHE A 145 -15.13 8.21 2.82
N GLU A 146 -15.31 8.49 4.11
CA GLU A 146 -15.53 9.86 4.62
C GLU A 146 -14.28 10.74 4.51
N SER A 147 -13.09 10.13 4.49
CA SER A 147 -11.82 10.82 4.28
C SER A 147 -10.92 9.98 3.36
N GLY A 148 -10.23 10.64 2.43
CA GLY A 148 -9.15 10.00 1.67
C GLY A 148 -7.84 9.90 2.43
N GLY A 149 -6.84 9.32 1.77
CA GLY A 149 -5.46 9.23 2.27
C GLY A 149 -5.16 8.01 3.14
N MET A 150 -6.16 7.21 3.52
CA MET A 150 -5.93 6.00 4.31
C MET A 150 -5.51 4.78 3.45
N PRO A 151 -4.68 3.88 3.98
CA PRO A 151 -4.39 2.61 3.32
C PRO A 151 -5.63 1.71 3.36
N TRP A 152 -6.19 1.35 2.20
CA TRP A 152 -7.46 0.62 2.16
C TRP A 152 -7.41 -0.71 1.38
N LYS A 153 -6.56 -0.82 0.34
CA LYS A 153 -6.60 -1.96 -0.60
C LYS A 153 -6.48 -3.32 0.08
N GLN A 154 -5.45 -3.49 0.91
CA GLN A 154 -5.20 -4.76 1.58
C GLN A 154 -6.33 -5.13 2.55
N HIS A 155 -6.81 -4.16 3.34
CA HIS A 155 -7.96 -4.37 4.23
C HIS A 155 -9.20 -4.75 3.45
N LEU A 156 -9.47 -4.08 2.33
CA LEU A 156 -10.61 -4.39 1.48
C LEU A 156 -10.58 -5.84 0.99
N TYR A 157 -9.43 -6.31 0.48
CA TYR A 157 -9.30 -7.70 0.02
C TYR A 157 -9.54 -8.74 1.13
N GLU A 158 -9.03 -8.48 2.33
CA GLU A 158 -9.25 -9.35 3.48
C GLU A 158 -10.72 -9.32 3.94
N LEU A 159 -11.32 -8.15 3.99
CA LEU A 159 -12.69 -7.94 4.43
C LEU A 159 -13.69 -8.53 3.42
N GLU A 160 -13.44 -8.44 2.12
CA GLU A 160 -14.25 -9.10 1.10
C GLU A 160 -14.30 -10.62 1.30
N LYS A 161 -13.17 -11.25 1.70
CA LYS A 161 -13.15 -12.69 2.03
C LYS A 161 -13.95 -12.98 3.30
N ILE A 162 -13.79 -12.16 4.35
CA ILE A 162 -14.49 -12.32 5.64
C ILE A 162 -16.01 -12.17 5.46
N HIS A 163 -16.43 -11.15 4.69
CA HIS A 163 -17.83 -10.86 4.39
C HIS A 163 -18.40 -11.68 3.22
N GLN A 164 -17.57 -12.55 2.63
CA GLN A 164 -17.93 -13.48 1.55
C GLN A 164 -18.48 -12.78 0.31
N LEU A 165 -17.84 -11.69 -0.11
CA LEU A 165 -18.13 -11.03 -1.38
C LEU A 165 -17.50 -11.81 -2.53
N GLN A 166 -18.27 -12.03 -3.58
CA GLN A 166 -17.89 -12.76 -4.76
C GLN A 166 -18.66 -12.23 -5.96
N ASP A 167 -17.98 -12.03 -7.09
CA ASP A 167 -18.64 -11.68 -8.35
C ASP A 167 -19.69 -12.73 -8.76
N ASP A 168 -20.70 -12.31 -9.53
CA ASP A 168 -21.83 -13.13 -9.98
C ASP A 168 -22.71 -13.69 -8.85
N THR A 169 -22.70 -13.04 -7.68
CA THR A 169 -23.58 -13.34 -6.54
C THR A 169 -24.40 -12.12 -6.11
N ASP A 170 -25.25 -12.27 -5.08
CA ASP A 170 -25.95 -11.16 -4.43
C ASP A 170 -25.02 -10.22 -3.64
N LYS A 171 -23.73 -10.56 -3.51
CA LYS A 171 -22.70 -9.77 -2.82
C LYS A 171 -21.46 -9.61 -3.72
N PRO A 172 -21.54 -8.80 -4.79
CA PRO A 172 -20.42 -8.64 -5.72
C PRO A 172 -19.20 -8.01 -5.05
N LEU A 173 -18.02 -8.21 -5.66
CA LEU A 173 -16.79 -7.55 -5.20
C LEU A 173 -16.84 -6.05 -5.49
N ILE A 174 -16.17 -5.25 -4.67
CA ILE A 174 -16.10 -3.81 -4.87
C ILE A 174 -15.27 -3.50 -6.12
N LYS A 175 -15.80 -2.64 -6.99
CA LYS A 175 -15.15 -2.18 -8.22
C LYS A 175 -14.58 -0.78 -8.08
N PHE A 176 -15.25 0.09 -7.31
CA PHE A 176 -14.84 1.47 -7.13
C PHE A 176 -14.90 1.92 -5.67
N VAL A 177 -13.97 2.81 -5.33
CA VAL A 177 -13.90 3.51 -4.05
C VAL A 177 -13.99 5.01 -4.32
N LEU A 178 -14.86 5.68 -3.58
CA LEU A 178 -15.04 7.13 -3.62
C LEU A 178 -14.46 7.77 -2.37
N TYR A 179 -13.64 8.81 -2.52
CA TYR A 179 -13.08 9.57 -1.40
C TYR A 179 -12.61 10.96 -1.85
N THR A 180 -12.45 11.89 -0.92
CA THR A 180 -11.85 13.20 -1.20
C THR A 180 -10.34 13.17 -1.07
N ASP A 181 -9.62 13.82 -1.99
CA ASP A 181 -8.20 14.06 -1.79
C ASP A 181 -7.93 15.27 -0.87
N GLN A 182 -6.65 15.59 -0.66
CA GLN A 182 -6.24 16.73 0.18
C GLN A 182 -6.70 18.10 -0.35
N SER A 183 -7.05 18.20 -1.63
CA SER A 183 -7.60 19.41 -2.25
C SER A 183 -9.13 19.46 -2.20
N GLY A 184 -9.78 18.43 -1.65
CA GLY A 184 -11.23 18.30 -1.56
C GLY A 184 -11.89 17.75 -2.83
N MET A 185 -11.12 17.41 -3.88
CA MET A 185 -11.67 16.82 -5.09
C MET A 185 -12.09 15.38 -4.83
N TRP A 186 -13.29 15.00 -5.26
CA TRP A 186 -13.74 13.63 -5.20
C TRP A 186 -13.00 12.78 -6.20
N ARG A 187 -12.46 11.66 -5.72
CA ARG A 187 -11.77 10.65 -6.50
C ARG A 187 -12.69 9.46 -6.68
N VAL A 188 -12.73 8.95 -7.90
CA VAL A 188 -13.28 7.63 -8.21
C VAL A 188 -12.11 6.73 -8.56
N GLN A 189 -11.76 5.82 -7.67
CA GLN A 189 -10.61 4.93 -7.82
C GLN A 189 -11.05 3.49 -8.05
N ALA A 190 -10.53 2.88 -9.11
CA ALA A 190 -10.76 1.47 -9.40
C ALA A 190 -10.03 0.56 -8.40
N VAL A 191 -10.71 -0.50 -7.99
CA VAL A 191 -10.11 -1.55 -7.16
C VAL A 191 -9.32 -2.50 -8.07
N THR A 192 -8.07 -2.77 -7.69
CA THR A 192 -7.19 -3.70 -8.41
C THR A 192 -7.53 -5.15 -8.09
N VAL A 193 -7.20 -6.07 -8.99
CA VAL A 193 -7.20 -7.51 -8.70
C VAL A 193 -6.14 -7.78 -7.62
N GLU A 194 -6.49 -8.57 -6.61
CA GLU A 194 -5.57 -8.87 -5.50
C GLU A 194 -4.27 -9.49 -6.04
N GLY A 195 -3.12 -8.99 -5.58
CA GLY A 195 -1.80 -9.40 -6.05
C GLY A 195 -1.37 -8.80 -7.40
N LYS A 196 -2.22 -8.03 -8.09
CA LYS A 196 -1.89 -7.38 -9.37
C LYS A 196 -2.01 -5.86 -9.28
N ALA A 197 -0.90 -5.19 -9.00
CA ALA A 197 -0.87 -3.75 -8.72
C ALA A 197 -1.39 -2.84 -9.85
N PHE A 198 -1.41 -3.32 -11.10
CA PHE A 198 -1.77 -2.53 -12.29
C PHE A 198 -2.97 -3.09 -13.07
N GLU A 199 -3.65 -4.11 -12.55
CA GLU A 199 -4.83 -4.71 -13.19
C GLU A 199 -6.07 -4.33 -12.38
N ASN A 200 -6.96 -3.51 -12.95
CA ASN A 200 -8.22 -3.14 -12.31
C ASN A 200 -9.24 -4.26 -12.48
N ARG A 201 -10.08 -4.50 -11.47
CA ARG A 201 -11.29 -5.33 -11.60
C ARG A 201 -12.22 -4.75 -12.67
N LEU A 202 -12.32 -3.43 -12.68
CA LEU A 202 -13.00 -2.64 -13.70
C LEU A 202 -12.34 -1.26 -13.76
N GLY A 203 -11.93 -0.84 -14.96
CA GLY A 203 -11.41 0.51 -15.19
C GLY A 203 -12.51 1.48 -15.58
N LEU A 204 -12.23 2.78 -15.44
CA LEU A 204 -13.08 3.82 -16.02
C LEU A 204 -13.12 3.69 -17.56
N PRO A 205 -14.22 4.13 -18.21
CA PRO A 205 -14.46 4.02 -19.64
C PRO A 205 -13.26 4.42 -20.49
N GLU A 206 -12.94 3.61 -21.49
CA GLU A 206 -11.78 3.86 -22.37
C GLU A 206 -11.85 5.22 -23.06
N ALA A 207 -13.05 5.61 -23.50
CA ALA A 207 -13.29 6.91 -24.12
C ALA A 207 -12.89 8.10 -23.22
N TRP A 208 -12.94 7.96 -21.89
CA TRP A 208 -12.61 9.04 -20.96
C TRP A 208 -11.11 9.14 -20.64
N ARG A 209 -10.35 8.07 -20.91
CA ARG A 209 -8.97 7.94 -20.42
C ARG A 209 -8.05 8.99 -21.05
N GLY A 210 -7.38 9.76 -20.19
CA GLY A 210 -6.50 10.85 -20.61
C GLY A 210 -7.22 12.16 -20.93
N VAL A 211 -8.56 12.18 -20.88
CA VAL A 211 -9.38 13.38 -21.10
C VAL A 211 -9.53 14.16 -19.79
N ARG A 212 -9.59 15.49 -19.87
CA ARG A 212 -9.61 16.40 -18.71
C ARG A 212 -10.62 17.54 -18.89
N ASP A 213 -11.00 18.12 -17.77
CA ASP A 213 -11.80 19.33 -17.61
C ASP A 213 -13.04 19.36 -18.51
N GLN A 214 -13.27 20.47 -19.21
CA GLN A 214 -14.49 20.68 -20.01
C GLN A 214 -14.67 19.64 -21.12
N ASP A 215 -13.57 19.13 -21.68
CA ASP A 215 -13.63 18.07 -22.70
C ASP A 215 -14.17 16.78 -22.08
N LEU A 216 -13.74 16.44 -20.86
CA LEU A 216 -14.26 15.28 -20.15
C LEU A 216 -15.73 15.51 -19.78
N ALA A 217 -16.06 16.64 -19.17
CA ALA A 217 -17.42 16.95 -18.75
C ALA A 217 -18.41 16.92 -19.93
N GLY A 218 -18.01 17.42 -21.10
CA GLY A 218 -18.79 17.33 -22.33
C GLY A 218 -18.93 15.91 -22.87
N LEU A 219 -17.84 15.12 -22.80
CA LEU A 219 -17.80 13.74 -23.28
C LEU A 219 -18.63 12.79 -22.42
N CYS A 220 -18.47 12.83 -21.09
CA CYS A 220 -19.19 11.97 -20.16
C CYS A 220 -20.57 12.50 -19.77
N LYS A 221 -20.86 13.77 -20.07
CA LYS A 221 -22.08 14.50 -19.67
C LYS A 221 -22.25 14.60 -18.15
N ILE A 222 -21.13 14.61 -17.41
CA ILE A 222 -21.08 14.77 -15.96
C ILE A 222 -20.42 16.12 -15.65
N SER A 223 -21.17 17.01 -15.03
CA SER A 223 -20.90 18.46 -15.08
C SER A 223 -19.58 18.86 -14.42
N THR A 224 -19.22 18.23 -13.31
CA THR A 224 -18.01 18.54 -12.56
C THR A 224 -16.90 17.52 -12.75
N ALA A 225 -16.98 16.64 -13.74
CA ALA A 225 -15.91 15.71 -14.07
C ALA A 225 -14.63 16.47 -14.48
N ARG A 226 -13.50 16.14 -13.85
CA ARG A 226 -12.23 16.86 -13.99
C ARG A 226 -11.17 16.13 -14.76
N PHE A 227 -11.04 14.83 -14.59
CA PHE A 227 -10.08 14.05 -15.36
C PHE A 227 -10.33 12.55 -15.18
N VAL A 228 -9.80 11.76 -16.12
CA VAL A 228 -9.56 10.33 -15.95
C VAL A 228 -8.12 10.03 -16.35
N HIS A 229 -7.39 9.28 -15.53
CA HIS A 229 -6.02 8.87 -15.85
C HIS A 229 -6.00 8.00 -17.12
N ALA A 230 -4.92 8.07 -17.92
CA ALA A 230 -4.80 7.34 -19.19
C ALA A 230 -4.95 5.81 -19.04
N ALA A 231 -4.54 5.26 -17.89
CA ALA A 231 -4.72 3.83 -17.56
C ALA A 231 -6.11 3.50 -16.97
N GLY A 232 -7.00 4.48 -16.80
CA GLY A 232 -8.39 4.27 -16.33
C GLY A 232 -8.54 3.86 -14.87
N PHE A 233 -7.48 3.84 -14.05
CA PHE A 233 -7.55 3.40 -12.65
C PHE A 233 -8.10 4.46 -11.69
N ILE A 234 -8.10 5.73 -12.08
CA ILE A 234 -8.59 6.82 -11.25
C ILE A 234 -9.14 7.95 -12.11
N GLY A 235 -10.21 8.57 -11.64
CA GLY A 235 -10.73 9.83 -12.13
C GLY A 235 -11.10 10.75 -10.98
N GLY A 236 -11.64 11.91 -11.29
CA GLY A 236 -12.18 12.78 -10.26
C GLY A 236 -13.17 13.80 -10.75
N ALA A 237 -13.97 14.29 -9.81
CA ALA A 237 -15.00 15.31 -10.00
C ALA A 237 -15.02 16.27 -8.79
N ASP A 238 -15.61 17.45 -8.95
CA ASP A 238 -15.71 18.40 -7.83
C ASP A 238 -16.85 18.05 -6.87
N GLN A 239 -17.89 17.37 -7.35
CA GLN A 239 -19.06 16.96 -6.55
C GLN A 239 -19.09 15.45 -6.32
N TYR A 240 -19.65 15.04 -5.18
CA TYR A 240 -19.77 13.62 -4.81
C TYR A 240 -20.65 12.86 -5.79
N GLU A 241 -21.80 13.43 -6.13
CA GLU A 241 -22.82 12.84 -6.99
C GLU A 241 -22.26 12.58 -8.39
N ASP A 242 -21.41 13.48 -8.89
CA ASP A 242 -20.75 13.35 -10.18
C ASP A 242 -19.66 12.27 -10.15
N ALA A 243 -18.89 12.15 -9.07
CA ALA A 243 -17.92 11.06 -8.92
C ALA A 243 -18.61 9.69 -8.80
N LEU A 244 -19.75 9.62 -8.11
CA LEU A 244 -20.60 8.44 -8.03
C LEU A 244 -21.19 8.08 -9.41
N GLU A 245 -21.65 9.07 -10.17
CA GLU A 245 -22.16 8.85 -11.52
C GLU A 245 -21.06 8.33 -12.47
N MET A 246 -19.83 8.85 -12.35
CA MET A 246 -18.69 8.30 -13.09
C MET A 246 -18.48 6.81 -12.82
N ALA A 247 -18.59 6.37 -11.56
CA ALA A 247 -18.47 4.96 -11.18
C ALA A 247 -19.65 4.13 -11.73
N ARG A 248 -20.88 4.66 -11.68
CA ARG A 248 -22.08 3.99 -12.20
C ARG A 248 -22.01 3.76 -13.70
N VAL A 249 -21.62 4.77 -14.47
CA VAL A 249 -21.45 4.64 -15.92
C VAL A 249 -20.39 3.59 -16.25
N ALA A 250 -19.31 3.53 -15.45
CA ALA A 250 -18.29 2.49 -15.63
C ALA A 250 -18.86 1.09 -15.37
N LEU A 251 -19.69 0.90 -14.31
CA LEU A 251 -20.36 -0.37 -14.02
C LEU A 251 -21.31 -0.81 -15.14
N GLN A 252 -21.99 0.11 -15.81
CA GLN A 252 -22.90 -0.23 -16.92
C GLN A 252 -22.16 -0.72 -18.17
N GLN A 253 -20.85 -0.47 -18.30
CA GLN A 253 -20.04 -0.99 -19.41
C GLN A 253 -19.50 -2.41 -19.16
N GLN A 254 -19.85 -3.03 -18.03
CA GLN A 254 -19.56 -4.46 -17.79
C GLN A 254 -20.52 -5.40 -18.53
N GLU A 255 -21.66 -4.90 -19.03
CA GLU A 255 -22.62 -5.64 -19.86
C GLU A 255 -22.27 -5.56 -21.36
#